data_AF-A0A8K0CQZ4-F1
#
_entry.id   AF-A0A8K0CQZ4-F1
#
_cell.length_a   1.000
_cell.length_b   1.000
_cell.length_c   1.000
_cell.angle_alpha   90.00
_cell.angle_beta   90.00
_cell.angle_gamma   90.00
#
_symmetry.space_group_name_H-M   'P 1'
#
loop_
_entity.id
_entity.type
_entity.pdbx_description
1 polymer ?
#
loop_
_entity_poly.entity_id
_entity_poly.type
_entity_poly.pdbx_seq_one_letter_code
_entity_poly.pdbx_strand_id
1 'polypeptide(L)'
;MDLFTAWFNHFISYVYPSETNPVLLILDGQNTHTRNLNVILKAEKNYVTILSLPPHSSHKVQPLDKTVMEALKTFYNEEIRVFLRTNQRAVSLFDVGKLFGQAYVKVQSAERAIKGFATTGLYATSRSIFSNEDFLETAHQDENVAPATYSQPTILHQSLR
;
A
#
# COMPACT_ATOMS: atom_id res chain seq x y z
N MET A 1 5.13 20.09 -8.67
CA MET A 1 4.18 19.38 -7.81
C MET A 1 4.70 17.97 -7.65
N ASP A 2 4.81 17.48 -6.43
CA ASP A 2 5.24 16.10 -6.16
C ASP A 2 4.25 15.10 -6.78
N LEU A 3 4.75 14.04 -7.42
CA LEU A 3 3.94 13.08 -8.20
C LEU A 3 2.92 12.37 -7.31
N PHE A 4 3.32 12.01 -6.09
CA PHE A 4 2.43 11.37 -5.13
C PHE A 4 1.32 12.32 -4.67
N THR A 5 1.63 13.60 -4.47
CA THR A 5 0.62 14.63 -4.19
C THR A 5 -0.38 14.77 -5.34
N ALA A 6 0.06 14.69 -6.59
CA ALA A 6 -0.83 14.73 -7.75
C ALA A 6 -1.73 13.49 -7.81
N TRP A 7 -1.15 12.32 -7.59
CA TRP A 7 -1.88 11.07 -7.48
C TRP A 7 -2.90 11.10 -6.33
N PHE A 8 -2.55 11.64 -5.16
CA PHE A 8 -3.44 11.69 -4.00
C PHE A 8 -4.65 12.60 -4.24
N ASN A 9 -4.44 13.72 -4.97
CA ASN A 9 -5.54 14.57 -5.41
C ASN A 9 -6.50 13.83 -6.34
N HIS A 10 -5.95 13.08 -7.29
CA HIS A 10 -6.73 12.22 -8.17
C HIS A 10 -7.44 11.11 -7.38
N PHE A 11 -6.79 10.48 -6.40
CA PHE A 11 -7.41 9.48 -5.54
C PHE A 11 -8.65 10.03 -4.83
N ILE A 12 -8.54 11.20 -4.18
CA ILE A 12 -9.67 11.86 -3.52
C ILE A 12 -10.81 12.14 -4.51
N SER A 13 -10.50 12.59 -5.72
CA SER A 13 -11.52 12.90 -6.74
C SER A 13 -12.25 11.69 -7.30
N TYR A 14 -11.74 10.47 -7.08
CA TYR A 14 -12.38 9.23 -7.55
C TYR A 14 -13.08 8.45 -6.44
N VAL A 15 -12.54 8.49 -5.22
CA VAL A 15 -13.12 7.74 -4.08
C VAL A 15 -14.21 8.53 -3.36
N TYR A 16 -14.21 9.87 -3.48
CA TYR A 16 -15.16 10.78 -2.83
C TYR A 16 -15.35 10.49 -1.33
N PRO A 17 -14.27 10.52 -0.51
CA PRO A 17 -14.40 10.28 0.91
C PRO A 17 -15.23 11.38 1.59
N SER A 18 -15.96 11.02 2.63
CA SER A 18 -16.77 11.95 3.43
C SER A 18 -16.77 11.54 4.90
N GLU A 19 -17.34 12.38 5.76
CA GLU A 19 -17.51 12.07 7.18
C GLU A 19 -18.33 10.78 7.39
N THR A 20 -19.37 10.58 6.58
CA THR A 20 -20.23 9.39 6.64
C THR A 20 -19.67 8.18 5.89
N ASN A 21 -18.63 8.37 5.08
CA ASN A 21 -17.95 7.32 4.32
C ASN A 21 -16.43 7.56 4.31
N PRO A 22 -15.76 7.41 5.47
CA PRO A 22 -14.33 7.65 5.58
C PRO A 22 -13.54 6.54 4.87
N VAL A 23 -12.33 6.85 4.45
CA VAL A 23 -11.50 5.94 3.65
C VAL A 23 -10.21 5.62 4.38
N LEU A 24 -9.85 4.33 4.41
CA LEU A 24 -8.53 3.87 4.85
C LEU A 24 -7.64 3.64 3.63
N LEU A 25 -6.57 4.44 3.51
CA LEU A 25 -5.52 4.27 2.51
C LEU A 25 -4.33 3.54 3.13
N ILE A 26 -4.02 2.34 2.64
CA ILE A 26 -2.90 1.53 3.11
C ILE A 26 -1.74 1.67 2.12
N LEU A 27 -0.57 2.07 2.62
CA LEU A 27 0.64 2.26 1.83
C LEU A 27 1.74 1.29 2.29
N ASP A 28 2.65 0.95 1.39
CA ASP A 28 3.86 0.25 1.75
C ASP A 28 4.78 1.18 2.56
N GLY A 29 5.57 0.62 3.47
CA GLY A 29 6.39 1.36 4.44
C GLY A 29 7.55 2.18 3.85
N GLN A 30 7.53 2.50 2.56
CA GLN A 30 8.58 3.29 1.94
C GLN A 30 8.48 4.76 2.40
N ASN A 31 9.54 5.21 3.05
CA ASN A 31 9.68 6.49 3.76
C ASN A 31 9.40 7.77 2.93
N THR A 32 9.22 7.65 1.62
CA THR A 32 8.91 8.76 0.70
C THR A 32 7.47 9.24 0.85
N HIS A 33 6.52 8.35 1.16
CA HIS A 33 5.10 8.68 1.23
C HIS A 33 4.66 9.26 2.59
N THR A 34 5.33 8.86 3.67
CA THR A 34 4.96 9.20 5.06
C THR A 34 5.57 10.51 5.56
N ARG A 35 6.50 11.12 4.82
CA ARG A 35 7.18 12.38 5.22
C ARG A 35 6.60 13.65 4.57
N ASN A 36 5.55 13.52 3.75
CA ASN A 36 4.92 14.66 3.10
C ASN A 36 3.78 15.23 3.97
N LEU A 37 4.09 16.26 4.76
CA LEU A 37 3.13 16.92 5.64
C LEU A 37 1.88 17.43 4.89
N ASN A 38 2.03 17.91 3.65
CA ASN A 38 0.88 18.40 2.88
C ASN A 38 -0.12 17.29 2.55
N VAL A 39 0.37 16.07 2.28
CA VAL A 39 -0.52 14.92 2.03
C VAL A 39 -1.22 14.48 3.31
N ILE A 40 -0.51 14.46 4.45
CA ILE A 40 -1.09 14.10 5.75
C ILE A 40 -2.23 15.05 6.12
N LEU A 41 -1.97 16.36 6.09
CA LEU A 41 -2.98 17.39 6.38
C LEU A 41 -4.16 17.31 5.41
N LYS A 42 -3.89 17.02 4.14
CA LYS A 42 -4.94 16.86 3.14
C LYS A 42 -5.77 15.59 3.38
N ALA A 43 -5.14 14.50 3.81
CA ALA A 43 -5.83 13.25 4.12
C ALA A 43 -6.82 13.45 5.26
N GLU A 44 -6.36 14.06 6.37
CA GLU A 44 -7.20 14.40 7.52
C GLU A 44 -8.39 15.27 7.12
N LYS A 45 -8.14 16.35 6.37
CA LYS A 45 -9.19 17.27 5.89
C LYS A 45 -10.23 16.58 4.99
N ASN A 46 -9.86 15.50 4.32
CA ASN A 46 -10.73 14.78 3.39
C ASN A 46 -11.12 13.40 3.92
N TYR A 47 -11.16 13.18 5.24
CA TYR A 47 -11.64 11.92 5.84
C TYR A 47 -10.89 10.66 5.34
N VAL A 48 -9.62 10.82 4.99
CA VAL A 48 -8.73 9.72 4.61
C VAL A 48 -7.76 9.45 5.76
N THR A 49 -7.82 8.25 6.33
CA THR A 49 -6.79 7.75 7.25
C THR A 49 -5.71 7.04 6.46
N ILE A 50 -4.45 7.42 6.65
CA ILE A 50 -3.31 6.76 6.00
C ILE A 50 -2.68 5.79 6.99
N LEU A 51 -2.57 4.52 6.62
CA LEU A 51 -1.87 3.48 7.36
C LEU A 51 -0.65 3.02 6.57
N SER A 52 0.53 3.15 7.15
CA SER A 52 1.78 2.62 6.57
C SER A 52 2.05 1.23 7.12
N LEU A 53 2.28 0.26 6.23
CA LEU A 53 2.70 -1.08 6.63
C LEU A 53 4.14 -1.05 7.16
N PRO A 54 4.52 -1.95 8.11
CA PRO A 54 5.89 -2.06 8.57
C PRO A 54 6.88 -2.30 7.42
N PRO A 55 8.14 -1.82 7.52
CA PRO A 55 9.18 -2.16 6.55
C PRO A 55 9.30 -3.67 6.36
N HIS A 56 9.69 -4.09 5.15
CA HIS A 56 9.94 -5.49 4.79
C HIS A 56 8.75 -6.46 4.96
N SER A 57 7.55 -5.98 5.31
CA SER A 57 6.37 -6.81 5.55
C SER A 57 5.45 -6.95 4.33
N SER A 58 5.71 -6.25 3.22
CA SER A 58 4.85 -6.24 2.02
C SER A 58 4.49 -7.64 1.53
N HIS A 59 5.48 -8.55 1.51
CA HIS A 59 5.30 -9.93 1.09
C HIS A 59 4.31 -10.74 1.96
N LYS A 60 3.91 -10.24 3.14
CA LYS A 60 2.92 -10.84 4.04
C LYS A 60 1.63 -10.05 4.09
N VAL A 61 1.71 -8.73 4.22
CA VAL A 61 0.54 -7.87 4.53
C VAL A 61 0.05 -7.00 3.39
N GLN A 62 0.74 -6.92 2.23
CA GLN A 62 0.31 -6.10 1.10
C GLN A 62 -0.71 -6.84 0.22
N PRO A 63 -2.01 -6.45 0.23
CA PRO A 63 -3.05 -7.19 -0.50
C PRO A 63 -2.79 -7.20 -2.01
N LEU A 64 -2.30 -6.07 -2.52
CA LEU A 64 -2.04 -5.86 -3.93
C LEU A 64 -1.00 -6.87 -4.45
N ASP A 65 0.06 -7.13 -3.68
CA ASP A 65 1.13 -8.04 -4.06
C ASP A 65 0.65 -9.49 -4.06
N LYS A 66 -0.22 -9.87 -3.11
CA LYS A 66 -0.73 -11.23 -2.93
C LYS A 66 -1.73 -11.68 -3.99
N THR A 67 -2.56 -10.79 -4.52
CA THR A 67 -3.69 -11.22 -5.37
C THR A 67 -3.78 -10.55 -6.73
N VAL A 68 -3.21 -9.34 -6.88
CA VAL A 68 -3.34 -8.54 -8.09
C VAL A 68 -2.03 -8.54 -8.88
N MET A 69 -0.89 -8.24 -8.25
CA MET A 69 0.39 -8.09 -8.96
C MET A 69 0.88 -9.38 -9.61
N GLU A 70 0.76 -10.52 -8.93
CA GLU A 70 1.16 -11.82 -9.48
C GLU A 70 0.30 -12.20 -10.71
N ALA A 71 -1.00 -12.02 -10.60
CA ALA A 71 -1.92 -12.28 -11.70
C ALA A 71 -1.67 -11.31 -12.87
N LEU A 72 -1.42 -10.04 -12.58
CA LEU A 72 -1.13 -9.03 -13.59
C LEU A 72 0.14 -9.36 -14.37
N LYS A 73 1.21 -9.78 -13.68
CA LYS A 73 2.43 -10.27 -14.34
C LYS A 73 2.13 -11.45 -15.27
N THR A 74 1.30 -12.38 -14.82
CA THR A 74 0.92 -13.56 -15.60
C THR A 74 0.18 -13.18 -16.88
N PHE A 75 -0.91 -12.42 -16.77
CA PHE A 75 -1.69 -11.99 -17.94
C PHE A 75 -0.91 -11.05 -18.85
N TYR A 76 -0.07 -10.18 -18.30
CA TYR A 76 0.77 -9.29 -19.10
C TYR A 76 1.79 -10.08 -19.93
N ASN A 77 2.40 -11.11 -19.35
CA ASN A 77 3.28 -12.02 -20.08
C ASN A 77 2.53 -12.78 -21.19
N GLU A 78 1.27 -13.14 -20.98
CA GLU A 78 0.43 -13.73 -22.03
C GLU A 78 0.16 -12.74 -23.17
N GLU A 79 -0.21 -11.50 -22.87
CA GLU A 79 -0.42 -10.45 -23.88
C GLU A 79 0.87 -10.20 -24.69
N ILE A 80 2.04 -10.18 -24.03
CA ILE A 80 3.34 -10.10 -24.72
C ILE A 80 3.54 -11.30 -25.65
N ARG A 81 3.27 -12.53 -25.20
CA ARG A 81 3.43 -13.73 -26.05
C ARG A 81 2.52 -13.70 -27.27
N VAL A 82 1.27 -13.27 -27.11
CA VAL A 82 0.32 -13.09 -28.22
C VAL A 82 0.86 -12.03 -29.17
N PHE A 83 1.31 -10.89 -28.64
CA PHE A 83 1.84 -9.80 -29.44
C PHE A 83 3.04 -10.24 -30.31
N LEU A 84 4.02 -10.94 -29.72
CA LEU A 84 5.22 -11.39 -30.41
C LEU A 84 4.90 -12.35 -31.56
N ARG A 85 3.92 -13.25 -31.37
CA ARG A 85 3.47 -14.19 -32.41
C ARG A 85 2.78 -13.48 -33.57
N THR A 86 1.99 -12.44 -33.28
CA THR A 86 1.18 -11.75 -34.30
C THR A 86 1.96 -10.69 -35.07
N ASN A 87 2.88 -9.97 -34.41
CA ASN A 87 3.52 -8.79 -34.98
C ASN A 87 4.97 -9.03 -35.45
N GLN A 88 5.57 -10.19 -35.12
CA GLN A 88 6.94 -10.58 -35.50
C GLN A 88 8.02 -9.51 -35.21
N ARG A 89 7.77 -8.65 -34.23
CA ARG A 89 8.68 -7.61 -33.74
C ARG A 89 8.68 -7.54 -32.23
N ALA A 90 9.74 -6.99 -31.66
CA ALA A 90 9.81 -6.72 -30.23
C ALA A 90 8.75 -5.71 -29.78
N VAL A 91 8.35 -5.82 -28.51
CA VAL A 91 7.47 -4.86 -27.83
C VAL A 91 8.23 -3.53 -27.70
N SER A 92 7.59 -2.45 -28.14
CA SER A 92 8.09 -1.08 -27.98
C SER A 92 7.37 -0.37 -26.85
N LEU A 93 7.87 0.80 -26.44
CA LEU A 93 7.23 1.63 -25.43
C LEU A 93 5.78 2.02 -25.80
N PHE A 94 5.49 2.15 -27.10
CA PHE A 94 4.15 2.48 -27.60
C PHE A 94 3.14 1.33 -27.45
N ASP A 95 3.61 0.09 -27.30
CA ASP A 95 2.75 -1.08 -27.13
C ASP A 95 2.40 -1.33 -25.66
N VAL A 96 3.26 -0.87 -24.73
CA VAL A 96 3.17 -1.17 -23.29
C VAL A 96 1.79 -0.84 -22.73
N GLY A 97 1.27 0.37 -23.02
CA GLY A 97 -0.03 0.81 -22.48
C GLY A 97 -1.19 -0.08 -22.93
N LYS A 98 -1.19 -0.51 -24.21
CA LYS A 98 -2.23 -1.39 -24.75
C LYS A 98 -2.18 -2.78 -24.11
N LEU A 99 -0.99 -3.39 -24.10
CA LEU A 99 -0.80 -4.73 -23.53
C LEU A 99 -1.10 -4.74 -22.03
N PHE A 100 -0.71 -3.67 -21.32
CA PHE A 100 -1.00 -3.50 -19.90
C PHE A 100 -2.51 -3.36 -19.67
N GLY A 101 -3.20 -2.53 -20.45
CA GLY A 101 -4.66 -2.37 -20.35
C GLY A 101 -5.41 -3.68 -20.57
N GLN A 102 -5.00 -4.47 -21.56
CA GLN A 102 -5.58 -5.79 -21.84
C GLN A 102 -5.39 -6.76 -20.68
N ALA A 103 -4.19 -6.80 -20.09
CA ALA A 103 -3.91 -7.62 -18.91
C ALA A 103 -4.66 -7.11 -17.67
N TYR A 104 -4.72 -5.79 -17.47
CA TYR A 104 -5.36 -5.16 -16.33
C TYR A 104 -6.85 -5.50 -16.25
N VAL A 105 -7.58 -5.42 -17.37
CA VAL A 105 -9.01 -5.76 -17.46
C VAL A 105 -9.28 -7.19 -16.96
N LYS A 106 -8.36 -8.14 -17.17
CA LYS A 106 -8.50 -9.53 -16.70
C LYS A 106 -8.30 -9.69 -15.19
N VAL A 107 -7.60 -8.76 -14.54
CA VAL A 107 -7.25 -8.86 -13.11
C VAL A 107 -8.18 -8.03 -12.24
N GLN A 108 -8.71 -6.90 -12.73
CA GLN A 108 -9.56 -6.01 -11.93
C GLN A 108 -10.92 -6.65 -11.59
N SER A 109 -10.95 -7.46 -10.53
CA SER A 109 -12.15 -8.11 -10.03
C SER A 109 -12.30 -7.85 -8.53
N ALA A 110 -13.55 -7.65 -8.09
CA ALA A 110 -13.87 -7.47 -6.69
C ALA A 110 -13.44 -8.68 -5.84
N GLU A 111 -13.56 -9.90 -6.39
CA GLU A 111 -13.14 -11.14 -5.71
C GLU A 111 -11.65 -11.13 -5.34
N ARG A 112 -10.77 -10.70 -6.26
CA ARG A 112 -9.33 -10.59 -5.98
C ARG A 112 -9.02 -9.54 -4.94
N ALA A 113 -9.76 -8.43 -4.93
CA ALA A 113 -9.62 -7.42 -3.89
C ALA A 113 -10.03 -8.00 -2.52
N ILE A 114 -11.22 -8.60 -2.42
CA ILE A 114 -11.73 -9.21 -1.18
C ILE A 114 -10.76 -10.29 -0.66
N LYS A 115 -10.32 -11.21 -1.53
CA LYS A 115 -9.36 -12.25 -1.18
C LYS A 115 -8.02 -11.67 -0.75
N GLY A 116 -7.58 -10.58 -1.36
CA GLY A 116 -6.35 -9.88 -1.00
C GLY A 116 -6.39 -9.43 0.46
N PHE A 117 -7.43 -8.70 0.84
CA PHE A 117 -7.57 -8.22 2.21
C PHE A 117 -7.78 -9.34 3.25
N ALA A 118 -8.48 -10.42 2.87
CA ALA A 118 -8.67 -11.58 3.73
C ALA A 118 -7.35 -12.32 3.99
N THR A 119 -6.55 -12.56 2.93
CA THR A 119 -5.29 -13.31 3.05
C THR A 119 -4.20 -12.56 3.80
N THR A 120 -4.24 -11.23 3.80
CA THR A 120 -3.31 -10.38 4.58
C THR A 120 -3.80 -10.08 5.99
N GLY A 121 -5.01 -10.54 6.35
CA GLY A 121 -5.66 -10.30 7.65
C GLY A 121 -5.83 -8.83 7.98
N LEU A 122 -5.86 -7.97 6.97
CA LEU A 122 -6.26 -6.57 7.10
C LEU A 122 -7.79 -6.46 7.23
N TYR A 123 -8.53 -7.36 6.59
CA TYR A 123 -9.98 -7.49 6.71
C TYR A 123 -10.34 -8.92 7.11
N ALA A 124 -11.23 -9.09 8.10
CA ALA A 124 -11.23 -10.22 9.04
C ALA A 124 -9.93 -10.28 9.86
N THR A 125 -9.70 -9.20 10.62
CA THR A 125 -8.44 -8.91 11.31
C THR A 125 -7.89 -10.13 12.06
N SER A 126 -6.77 -10.66 11.59
CA SER A 126 -6.11 -11.81 12.21
C SER A 126 -4.67 -11.48 12.55
N ARG A 127 -4.31 -11.71 13.82
CA ARG A 127 -2.93 -11.56 14.32
C ARG A 127 -2.06 -12.79 14.03
N SER A 128 -2.65 -13.90 13.58
CA SER A 128 -1.95 -15.17 13.37
C SER A 128 -1.11 -15.21 12.08
N ILE A 129 -1.00 -14.09 11.36
CA ILE A 129 -0.27 -13.99 10.10
C ILE A 129 1.23 -13.82 10.33
N PHE A 130 1.59 -13.25 11.47
CA PHE A 130 2.97 -13.14 11.92
C PHE A 130 3.26 -14.19 12.99
N SER A 131 4.35 -14.93 12.83
CA SER A 131 4.86 -15.83 13.86
C SER A 131 5.75 -15.06 14.85
N ASN A 132 6.05 -15.65 16.01
CA ASN A 132 6.98 -15.03 16.97
C ASN A 132 8.38 -14.80 16.38
N GLU A 133 8.80 -15.60 15.39
CA GLU A 133 10.08 -15.48 14.70
C GLU A 133 10.16 -14.19 13.85
N ASP A 134 9.04 -13.77 13.25
CA ASP A 134 8.97 -12.54 12.45
C ASP A 134 9.25 -11.29 13.28
N PHE A 135 8.87 -11.31 14.55
CA PHE A 135 9.13 -10.21 15.48
C PHE A 135 10.59 -10.19 15.96
N LEU A 136 11.26 -11.36 16.01
CA LEU A 136 12.67 -11.48 16.41
C LEU A 136 13.61 -10.95 15.32
N GLU A 137 13.32 -11.22 14.04
CA GLU A 137 14.10 -10.69 12.92
C GLU A 137 14.07 -9.15 12.85
N THR A 138 12.95 -8.54 13.27
CA THR A 138 12.80 -7.08 13.30
C THR A 138 13.61 -6.44 14.44
N ALA A 139 13.65 -7.07 15.62
CA ALA A 139 14.38 -6.56 16.79
C ALA A 139 15.90 -6.45 16.55
N HIS A 140 16.49 -7.38 15.79
CA HIS A 140 17.92 -7.32 15.43
C HIS A 140 18.24 -6.20 14.42
N GLN A 141 17.24 -5.67 13.69
CA GLN A 141 17.42 -4.56 12.76
C GLN A 141 17.27 -3.20 13.45
N ASP A 142 16.41 -3.10 14.48
CA ASP A 142 16.22 -1.88 15.28
C ASP A 142 17.40 -1.59 16.22
N GLU A 143 18.19 -2.59 16.63
CA GLU A 143 19.42 -2.38 17.43
C GLU A 143 20.53 -1.60 16.70
N ASN A 144 20.45 -1.47 15.37
CA ASN A 144 21.36 -0.62 14.58
C ASN A 144 20.85 0.83 14.42
N VAL A 145 19.70 1.19 15.00
CA VAL A 145 19.21 2.56 15.08
C VAL A 145 19.39 3.03 16.52
N ALA A 146 20.26 4.03 16.72
CA ALA A 146 20.50 4.61 18.04
C ALA A 146 19.16 4.96 18.73
N PRO A 147 18.97 4.60 20.01
CA PRO A 147 17.69 4.80 20.69
C PRO A 147 17.34 6.29 20.73
N ALA A 148 16.21 6.64 20.13
CA ALA A 148 15.61 7.95 20.34
C ALA A 148 15.28 8.08 21.82
N THR A 149 15.95 9.01 22.51
CA THR A 149 15.64 9.39 23.89
C THR A 149 14.19 9.86 23.96
N TYR A 150 13.29 8.97 24.38
CA TYR A 150 11.97 9.33 24.85
C TYR A 150 12.12 9.99 26.23
N SER A 151 12.09 11.32 26.26
CA SER A 151 11.84 12.05 27.50
C SER A 151 10.41 11.78 27.93
N GLN A 152 10.21 11.14 29.09
CA GLN A 152 8.88 10.96 29.67
C GLN A 152 8.23 12.34 29.92
N PRO A 153 6.94 12.53 29.60
CA PRO A 153 6.23 13.73 29.99
C PRO A 153 6.02 13.74 31.51
N THR A 154 6.59 14.73 32.19
CA THR A 154 6.35 15.02 33.60
C THR A 154 4.86 15.29 33.83
N ILE A 155 4.18 14.38 34.53
CA ILE A 155 2.82 14.62 35.03
C ILE A 155 2.91 15.62 36.18
N LEU A 156 2.53 16.88 35.93
CA LEU A 156 2.30 17.86 36.98
C LEU A 156 1.00 17.50 37.71
N HIS A 157 1.14 16.82 38.83
CA HIS A 157 0.06 16.61 39.78
C HIS A 157 -0.16 17.91 40.58
N GLN A 158 -0.95 18.86 40.05
CA GLN A 158 -1.48 19.94 40.87
C GLN A 158 -2.74 19.46 41.59
N SER A 159 -2.54 19.11 42.85
CA SER A 159 -3.59 18.83 43.83
C SER A 159 -4.44 20.08 44.12
N LEU A 160 -5.75 19.90 44.07
CA LEU A 160 -6.77 20.78 44.64
C LEU A 160 -6.41 21.22 46.07
N ARG A 161 -6.31 22.55 46.27
CA ARG A 161 -6.86 23.30 47.42
C ARG A 161 -7.15 24.72 46.99
#